data_AF-D8U328-F1
#
_entry.id   AF-D8U328-F1
#
_cell.length_a   1.000
_cell.length_b   1.000
_cell.length_c   1.000
_cell.angle_alpha   90.00
_cell.angle_beta   90.00
_cell.angle_gamma   90.00
#
_symmetry.space_group_name_H-M   'P 1'
#
loop_
_entity.id
_entity.type
_entity.pdbx_description
1 polymer ?
#
loop_
_entity_poly.entity_id
_entity_poly.type
_entity_poly.pdbx_seq_one_letter_code
_entity_poly.pdbx_strand_id
1 'polypeptide(L)'
;WRVALRRAQLGGRILAHMLMQGAHGDRPVMLIGFSIGARLIFHCLLELNRCGARGLVESAVLLGTPVSANEARWTQARAAVAGRLVNAFSTNDWVLGVVFR
;
A
#
# COMPACT_ATOMS: atom_id res chain seq x y z
N TRP A 1 -16.52 1.56 -9.34
CA TRP A 1 -15.59 2.07 -8.31
C TRP A 1 -15.47 1.17 -7.07
N ARG A 2 -16.52 0.98 -6.26
CA ARG A 2 -16.49 0.15 -5.03
C ARG A 2 -15.90 -1.26 -5.20
N VAL A 3 -16.21 -1.93 -6.31
CA VAL A 3 -15.65 -3.25 -6.64
C VAL A 3 -14.12 -3.20 -6.78
N ALA A 4 -13.57 -2.19 -7.46
CA ALA A 4 -12.13 -2.01 -7.61
C ALA A 4 -11.46 -1.74 -6.25
N LEU A 5 -12.08 -0.91 -5.39
CA LEU A 5 -11.58 -0.67 -4.03
C LEU A 5 -11.52 -1.95 -3.19
N ARG A 6 -12.55 -2.80 -3.27
CA ARG A 6 -12.61 -4.09 -2.55
C ARG A 6 -11.61 -5.10 -3.12
N ARG A 7 -11.46 -5.15 -4.45
CA ARG A 7 -10.46 -6.01 -5.11
C ARG A 7 -9.03 -5.58 -4.76
N ALA A 8 -8.76 -4.28 -4.70
CA ALA A 8 -7.46 -3.76 -4.26
C ALA A 8 -7.14 -4.16 -2.82
N GLN A 9 -8.13 -4.10 -1.92
CA GLN A 9 -7.97 -4.56 -0.54
C GLN A 9 -7.65 -6.05 -0.44
N LEU A 10 -8.39 -6.88 -1.18
CA LEU A 10 -8.14 -8.32 -1.20
C LEU A 10 -6.78 -8.64 -1.83
N GLY A 11 -6.48 -8.02 -2.97
CA GLY A 11 -5.20 -8.16 -3.67
C GLY A 11 -4.02 -7.72 -2.81
N GLY A 12 -4.18 -6.68 -2.00
CA GLY A 12 -3.14 -6.22 -1.08
C GLY A 12 -2.83 -7.27 -0.01
N ARG A 13 -3.87 -7.90 0.55
CA ARG A 13 -3.67 -9.02 1.48
C ARG A 13 -3.02 -10.22 0.79
N ILE A 14 -3.45 -10.58 -0.41
CA ILE A 14 -2.84 -11.69 -1.17
C ILE A 14 -1.36 -11.39 -1.44
N LEU A 15 -1.03 -10.17 -1.87
CA LEU A 15 0.35 -9.74 -2.10
C LEU A 15 1.18 -9.85 -0.83
N ALA A 16 0.66 -9.42 0.32
CA ALA A 16 1.36 -9.54 1.61
C ALA A 16 1.69 -11.00 1.94
N HIS A 17 0.76 -11.93 1.72
CA HIS A 17 1.00 -13.35 1.95
C HIS A 17 2.04 -13.92 0.97
N MET A 18 2.01 -13.53 -0.30
CA MET A 18 3.03 -13.93 -1.28
C MET A 18 4.43 -13.42 -0.91
N LEU A 19 4.53 -12.19 -0.39
CA LEU A 19 5.78 -11.64 0.11
C LEU A 19 6.28 -12.42 1.34
N MET A 20 5.40 -12.73 2.29
CA MET A 20 5.77 -13.55 3.47
C MET A 20 6.19 -14.98 3.10
N GLN A 21 5.66 -15.52 1.99
CA GLN A 21 6.05 -16.83 1.47
C GLN A 21 7.38 -16.82 0.70
N GLY A 22 8.02 -15.67 0.52
CA GLY A 22 9.30 -15.58 -0.18
C GLY A 22 9.19 -15.81 -1.69
N ALA A 23 8.03 -15.54 -2.30
CA ALA A 23 7.82 -15.70 -3.75
C ALA A 23 8.78 -14.85 -4.62
N HIS A 24 9.49 -13.91 -4.01
CA HIS A 24 10.44 -12.98 -4.63
C HIS A 24 11.91 -13.28 -4.25
N GLY A 25 12.16 -14.40 -3.56
CA GLY A 25 13.46 -14.74 -2.97
C GLY A 25 13.73 -14.00 -1.67
N ASP A 26 15.00 -13.94 -1.27
CA ASP A 26 15.43 -13.39 0.02
C ASP A 26 15.71 -11.88 0.03
N ARG A 27 15.58 -11.21 -1.14
CA ARG A 27 15.88 -9.78 -1.24
C ARG A 27 14.64 -8.94 -0.94
N PRO A 28 14.72 -7.89 -0.11
CA PRO A 28 13.59 -7.02 0.13
C PRO A 28 13.11 -6.32 -1.16
N VAL A 29 11.82 -6.03 -1.25
CA VAL A 29 11.20 -5.45 -2.44
C VAL A 29 11.00 -3.94 -2.34
N MET A 30 11.00 -3.29 -3.50
CA MET A 30 10.51 -1.93 -3.68
C MET A 30 9.12 -1.97 -4.34
N LEU A 31 8.13 -1.32 -3.72
CA LEU A 31 6.76 -1.30 -4.21
C LEU A 31 6.39 0.08 -4.76
N ILE A 32 5.92 0.15 -5.99
CA ILE A 32 5.46 1.40 -6.61
C ILE A 32 4.02 1.20 -7.09
N GLY A 33 3.12 2.08 -6.66
CA GLY A 33 1.71 1.99 -6.97
C GLY A 33 1.14 3.31 -7.42
N PHE A 34 0.26 3.25 -8.43
CA PHE A 34 -0.54 4.38 -8.89
C PHE A 34 -2.03 4.10 -8.74
N SER A 35 -2.80 5.09 -8.27
CA SER A 35 -4.25 5.03 -8.14
C SER A 35 -4.70 3.79 -7.33
N ILE A 36 -5.53 2.92 -7.92
CA ILE A 36 -5.97 1.67 -7.30
C ILE A 36 -4.81 0.73 -6.94
N GLY A 37 -3.71 0.73 -7.69
CA GLY A 37 -2.50 -0.02 -7.36
C GLY A 37 -1.81 0.51 -6.10
N ALA A 38 -1.83 1.83 -5.89
CA ALA A 38 -1.35 2.46 -4.67
C ALA A 38 -2.19 2.01 -3.46
N ARG A 39 -3.52 1.95 -3.60
CA ARG A 39 -4.41 1.40 -2.56
C ARG A 39 -4.12 -0.07 -2.27
N LEU A 40 -3.84 -0.87 -3.29
CA LEU A 40 -3.48 -2.28 -3.14
C LEU A 40 -2.21 -2.42 -2.29
N ILE A 41 -1.15 -1.67 -2.63
CA ILE A 41 0.10 -1.68 -1.86
C ILE A 41 -0.14 -1.17 -0.44
N PHE A 42 -0.91 -0.11 -0.25
CA PHE A 42 -1.24 0.38 1.09
C PHE A 42 -1.87 -0.72 1.97
N HIS A 43 -2.81 -1.47 1.41
CA HIS A 43 -3.43 -2.60 2.12
C HIS A 43 -2.49 -3.80 2.30
N CYS A 44 -1.52 -4.00 1.41
CA CYS A 44 -0.43 -4.95 1.61
C CYS A 44 0.42 -4.57 2.84
N LEU A 45 0.83 -3.30 2.95
CA LEU A 45 1.65 -2.83 4.08
C LEU A 45 0.92 -2.97 5.43
N LEU A 46 -0.37 -2.67 5.47
CA LEU A 46 -1.19 -2.88 6.68
C LEU A 46 -1.22 -4.35 7.10
N GLU A 47 -1.36 -5.26 6.13
CA GLU A 47 -1.40 -6.69 6.40
C GLU A 47 -0.04 -7.23 6.87
N LEU A 48 1.06 -6.77 6.26
CA LEU A 48 2.41 -7.12 6.71
C LEU A 48 2.65 -6.67 8.16
N ASN A 49 2.27 -5.43 8.50
CA ASN A 49 2.35 -4.94 9.88
C ASN A 49 1.48 -5.76 10.84
N ARG A 50 0.25 -6.12 10.42
CA ARG A 50 -0.66 -6.96 11.22
C ARG A 50 -0.06 -8.33 11.53
N CYS A 51 0.67 -8.92 10.59
CA CYS A 51 1.33 -10.21 10.75
C CYS A 51 2.71 -10.12 11.41
N GLY A 52 3.17 -8.92 11.77
CA GLY A 52 4.51 -8.72 12.33
C GLY A 52 5.65 -8.98 11.34
N ALA A 53 5.35 -9.07 10.04
CA ALA A 53 6.33 -9.29 8.99
C ALA A 53 7.08 -8.00 8.69
N ARG A 54 8.39 -7.99 8.97
CA ARG A 54 9.28 -6.83 8.78
C ARG A 54 10.43 -7.20 7.85
N GLY A 55 11.06 -6.19 7.26
CA GLY A 55 12.24 -6.39 6.41
C GLY A 55 11.93 -6.94 5.01
N LEU A 56 10.67 -7.24 4.69
CA LEU A 56 10.27 -7.69 3.35
C LEU A 56 10.16 -6.54 2.35
N VAL A 57 9.77 -5.35 2.80
CA VAL A 57 9.62 -4.16 1.95
C VAL A 57 10.69 -3.14 2.33
N GLU A 58 11.59 -2.87 1.41
CA GLU A 58 12.63 -1.85 1.58
C GLU A 58 12.00 -0.45 1.49
N SER A 59 11.22 -0.19 0.45
CA SER A 59 10.60 1.12 0.23
C SER A 59 9.30 1.02 -0.56
N ALA A 60 8.43 2.01 -0.39
CA ALA A 60 7.17 2.09 -1.10
C ALA A 60 6.85 3.52 -1.57
N VAL A 61 6.40 3.65 -2.81
CA VAL A 61 5.96 4.91 -3.41
C VAL A 61 4.51 4.75 -3.87
N LEU A 62 3.64 5.59 -3.32
CA LEU A 62 2.20 5.59 -3.55
C LEU A 62 1.82 6.89 -4.25
N LEU A 63 1.21 6.79 -5.42
CA LEU A 63 0.87 7.93 -6.27
C LEU A 63 -0.66 7.98 -6.45
N GLY A 64 -1.29 9.12 -6.15
CA GLY A 64 -2.72 9.32 -6.35
C GLY A 64 -3.59 8.35 -5.52
N THR A 65 -3.18 8.07 -4.29
CA THR A 65 -3.67 6.94 -3.48
C THR A 65 -5.09 7.17 -2.95
N PRO A 66 -6.13 6.45 -3.42
CA PRO A 66 -7.49 6.61 -2.93
C PRO A 66 -7.65 5.84 -1.60
N VAL A 67 -7.07 6.35 -0.52
CA VAL A 67 -7.21 5.85 0.87
C VAL A 67 -7.42 7.03 1.83
N SER A 68 -8.08 6.79 2.96
CA SER A 68 -8.31 7.86 3.93
C SER A 68 -6.99 8.36 4.55
N ALA A 69 -6.97 9.64 4.92
CA ALA A 69 -5.84 10.27 5.61
C ALA A 69 -5.78 9.92 7.11
N ASN A 70 -6.25 8.73 7.51
CA ASN A 70 -6.23 8.30 8.91
C ASN A 70 -4.80 8.02 9.36
N GLU A 71 -4.28 8.87 10.26
CA GLU A 71 -2.90 8.84 10.72
C GLU A 71 -2.49 7.49 11.31
N ALA A 72 -3.32 6.86 12.15
CA ALA A 72 -3.01 5.57 12.75
C ALA A 72 -2.74 4.48 11.69
N ARG A 73 -3.51 4.49 10.59
CA ARG A 73 -3.31 3.54 9.48
C ARG A 73 -2.04 3.85 8.70
N TRP A 74 -1.71 5.12 8.49
CA TRP A 74 -0.46 5.50 7.84
C TRP A 74 0.76 5.14 8.69
N THR A 75 0.68 5.28 10.01
CA THR A 75 1.71 4.82 10.96
C THR A 75 1.90 3.31 10.90
N GLN A 76 0.82 2.52 10.84
CA GLN A 76 0.88 1.08 10.64
C GLN A 76 1.54 0.70 9.30
N ALA A 77 1.15 1.38 8.21
CA ALA A 77 1.74 1.14 6.89
C ALA A 77 3.24 1.51 6.87
N ARG A 78 3.62 2.61 7.54
CA ARG A 78 5.02 3.03 7.67
C ARG A 78 5.84 1.99 8.44
N ALA A 79 5.29 1.40 9.50
CA ALA A 79 6.00 0.42 10.33
C ALA A 79 6.40 -0.87 9.57
N ALA A 80 5.67 -1.22 8.50
CA ALA A 80 5.97 -2.37 7.63
C ALA A 80 7.16 -2.13 6.66
N VAL A 81 7.52 -0.87 6.39
CA VAL A 81 8.57 -0.49 5.44
C VAL A 81 9.88 -0.27 6.20
N ALA A 82 11.01 -0.77 5.71
CA ALA A 82 12.30 -0.52 6.35
C ALA A 82 12.77 0.93 6.10
N GLY A 83 12.79 1.33 4.84
CA GLY A 83 13.19 2.65 4.35
C GLY A 83 12.01 3.61 4.20
N ARG A 84 11.88 4.23 3.02
CA ARG A 84 10.93 5.34 2.80
C ARG A 84 9.56 4.84 2.36
N LEU A 85 8.52 5.41 2.96
CA LEU A 85 7.14 5.37 2.47
C LEU A 85 6.79 6.77 1.95
N VAL A 86 6.60 6.90 0.64
CA VAL A 86 6.28 8.17 -0.02
C VAL A 86 4.84 8.13 -0.50
N ASN A 87 4.06 9.16 -0.18
CA ASN A 87 2.72 9.37 -0.73
C ASN A 87 2.71 10.67 -1.54
N ALA A 88 2.65 10.56 -2.86
CA ALA A 88 2.55 11.71 -3.75
C ALA A 88 1.11 11.86 -4.27
N PHE A 89 0.66 13.10 -4.35
CA PHE A 89 -0.67 13.45 -4.86
C PHE A 89 -0.57 14.73 -5.69
N SER A 90 -1.55 14.94 -6.57
CA SER A 90 -1.72 16.18 -7.31
C SER A 90 -2.96 16.91 -6.80
N THR A 91 -2.88 18.22 -6.62
CA THR A 91 -4.04 19.08 -6.32
C THR A 91 -5.07 19.08 -7.46
N ASN A 92 -4.65 18.70 -8.66
CA ASN A 92 -5.50 18.58 -9.85
C ASN A 92 -6.02 17.16 -10.05
N ASP A 93 -5.81 16.25 -9.09
CA ASP A 93 -6.35 14.89 -9.12
C ASP A 93 -7.84 14.88 -8.73
N TRP A 94 -8.69 15.05 -9.73
CA TRP A 94 -10.13 14.79 -9.72
C TRP A 94 -10.58 13.45 -9.12
N VAL A 95 -9.79 12.37 -9.19
CA VAL A 95 -10.16 11.09 -8.55
C VAL A 95 -10.12 11.25 -7.03
N LEU A 96 -9.07 11.88 -6.51
CA LEU A 96 -8.95 12.18 -5.08
C LEU A 96 -9.91 13.29 -4.64
N GLY A 97 -10.07 14.34 -5.46
CA GLY A 97 -10.87 15.52 -5.11
C GLY A 97 -12.39 15.33 -5.18
N VAL A 98 -12.88 14.43 -6.04
CA VAL A 98 -14.32 14.29 -6.35
C VAL A 98 -14.81 12.86 -6.14
N VAL A 99 -14.07 11.85 -6.59
CA VAL A 99 -14.57 10.46 -6.66
C VAL A 99 -14.31 9.66 -5.38
N PHE A 100 -13.27 9.98 -4.63
CA PHE A 100 -12.83 9.24 -3.44
C PHE A 100 -13.25 9.85 -2.09
N ARG A 101 -14.00 10.96 -2.09
CA ARG A 101 -14.35 11.69 -0.87
C ARG A 101 -15.07 10.84 0.19
#